data_AF-A0AA88NXU4-F1
#
_entry.id   AF-A0AA88NXU4-F1
#
_cell.length_a   1.000
_cell.length_b   1.000
_cell.length_c   1.000
_cell.angle_alpha   90.00
_cell.angle_beta   90.00
_cell.angle_gamma   90.00
#
_symmetry.space_group_name_H-M   'P 1'
#
loop_
_entity.id
_entity.type
_entity.pdbx_description
1 polymer ?
#
loop_
_entity_poly.entity_id
_entity_poly.type
_entity_poly.pdbx_seq_one_letter_code
_entity_poly.pdbx_strand_id
1 'polypeptide(L)'
;MSWQSYVDNLMADGSCQDAAIVGYSDAKYVWASSEGGTFSGITPEEIDVIVGKDREAFFTNGLTLGKKKCSVIRDSLQADGDWTMDIRTKSQGGEPTYNVSIGRAGKVLVLVMGKEGIHGGQLNKKAFTMADYLRRAGY
;
A
#
# COMPACT_ATOMS: atom_id res chain seq x y z
N MET A 1 10.72 17.47 7.82
CA MET A 1 9.43 17.04 7.26
C MET A 1 9.05 15.75 7.97
N SER A 2 7.84 15.63 8.53
CA SER A 2 7.42 14.41 9.25
C SER A 2 6.84 13.38 8.26
N TRP A 3 6.89 12.09 8.60
CA TRP A 3 6.25 11.04 7.79
C TRP A 3 4.74 11.26 7.63
N GLN A 4 4.11 11.83 8.66
CA GLN A 4 2.69 12.18 8.64
C GLN A 4 2.34 13.15 7.51
N SER A 5 3.21 14.12 7.19
CA SER A 5 2.93 15.06 6.09
C SER A 5 2.80 14.39 4.72
N TYR A 6 3.47 13.26 4.49
CA TYR A 6 3.29 12.47 3.27
C TYR A 6 1.94 11.75 3.26
N VAL A 7 1.51 11.22 4.40
CA VAL A 7 0.18 10.61 4.56
C VAL A 7 -0.92 11.66 4.31
N ASP A 8 -0.79 12.84 4.92
CA ASP A 8 -1.75 13.94 4.75
C ASP A 8 -1.82 14.37 3.28
N ASN A 9 -0.68 14.42 2.58
CA ASN A 9 -0.62 14.71 1.15
C ASN A 9 -1.33 13.65 0.29
N LEU A 10 -1.16 12.36 0.60
CA LEU A 10 -1.84 11.27 -0.10
C LEU A 10 -3.37 11.35 0.06
N MET A 11 -3.83 11.81 1.23
CA MET A 11 -5.24 11.95 1.59
C MET A 11 -5.89 13.25 1.08
N ALA A 12 -5.09 14.27 0.73
CA ALA A 12 -5.55 15.65 0.50
C ALA A 12 -6.59 15.82 -0.62
N ASP A 13 -6.56 14.99 -1.67
CA ASP A 13 -7.51 15.08 -2.79
C ASP A 13 -8.86 14.38 -2.51
N GLY A 14 -9.01 13.79 -1.31
CA GLY A 14 -10.23 13.13 -0.88
C GLY A 14 -10.54 11.81 -1.59
N SER A 15 -9.66 11.31 -2.46
CA SER A 15 -9.83 10.02 -3.16
C SER A 15 -9.56 8.81 -2.24
N CYS A 16 -8.69 8.98 -1.25
CA CYS A 16 -8.28 7.93 -0.35
C CYS A 16 -9.11 7.95 0.94
N GLN A 17 -9.35 6.77 1.51
CA GLN A 17 -9.91 6.60 2.86
C GLN A 17 -8.85 6.18 3.88
N ASP A 18 -7.72 5.65 3.40
CA ASP A 18 -6.58 5.28 4.23
C ASP A 18 -5.29 5.41 3.43
N ALA A 19 -4.21 5.79 4.10
CA ALA A 19 -2.88 5.87 3.54
C ALA A 19 -1.83 5.63 4.63
N ALA A 20 -0.68 5.06 4.25
CA ALA A 20 0.43 4.82 5.16
C ALA A 20 1.79 4.86 4.46
N ILE A 21 2.80 5.22 5.25
CA ILE A 21 4.21 5.02 4.93
C ILE A 21 4.76 3.94 5.86
N VAL A 22 5.28 2.87 5.27
CA VAL A 22 5.70 1.68 6.01
C VAL A 22 7.16 1.37 5.67
N GLY A 23 8.04 1.36 6.66
CA GLY A 23 9.41 0.89 6.45
C GLY A 23 9.43 -0.61 6.23
N TYR A 24 10.24 -1.09 5.28
CA TYR A 24 10.35 -2.52 4.97
C TYR A 24 11.77 -3.09 5.07
N SER A 25 12.77 -2.24 5.38
CA SER A 25 14.16 -2.63 5.60
C SER A 25 14.48 -2.75 7.10
N ASP A 26 15.42 -1.94 7.62
CA ASP A 26 15.91 -2.05 9.01
C ASP A 26 14.85 -1.61 10.03
N ALA A 27 14.05 -0.59 9.68
CA ALA A 27 12.95 -0.08 10.49
C ALA A 27 11.61 -0.61 9.96
N LYS A 28 11.40 -1.93 10.10
CA LYS A 28 10.24 -2.66 9.56
C LYS A 28 8.97 -2.47 10.41
N TYR A 29 8.30 -1.35 10.25
CA TYR A 29 7.03 -1.01 10.90
C TYR A 29 6.35 0.17 10.21
N VAL A 30 5.13 0.51 10.62
CA VAL A 30 4.38 1.66 10.12
C VAL A 30 4.99 2.97 10.64
N TRP A 31 5.56 3.79 9.76
CA TRP A 31 6.20 5.07 10.14
C TRP A 31 5.19 6.20 10.28
N ALA A 32 4.12 6.16 9.49
CA ALA A 32 2.94 7.03 9.61
C ALA A 32 1.75 6.38 8.92
N SER A 33 0.54 6.66 9.40
CA SER A 33 -0.71 6.19 8.81
C SER A 33 -1.84 7.15 9.08
N SER A 34 -2.94 7.00 8.34
CA SER A 34 -4.18 7.71 8.66
C SER A 34 -4.72 7.24 10.02
N GLU A 35 -5.27 8.17 10.79
CA GLU A 35 -5.84 7.88 12.11
C GLU A 35 -7.04 6.94 11.97
N GLY A 36 -7.08 5.88 12.77
CA GLY A 36 -8.15 4.87 12.72
C GLY A 36 -8.17 4.00 11.45
N GLY A 37 -7.19 4.16 10.56
CA GLY A 37 -7.07 3.39 9.33
C GLY A 37 -6.65 1.93 9.55
N THR A 38 -6.97 1.08 8.58
CA THR A 38 -6.55 -0.33 8.54
C THR A 38 -5.02 -0.44 8.51
N PHE A 39 -4.35 0.44 7.79
CA PHE A 39 -2.90 0.36 7.59
C PHE A 39 -2.08 0.63 8.86
N SER A 40 -2.67 1.27 9.88
CA SER A 40 -2.02 1.44 11.19
C SER A 40 -1.74 0.10 11.89
N GLY A 41 -2.49 -0.95 11.55
CA GLY A 41 -2.36 -2.29 12.12
C GLY A 41 -1.47 -3.25 11.34
N ILE A 42 -0.76 -2.78 10.30
CA ILE A 42 0.11 -3.65 9.49
C ILE A 42 1.26 -4.20 10.34
N THR A 43 1.47 -5.51 10.28
CA THR A 43 2.51 -6.19 11.06
C THR A 43 3.79 -6.41 10.26
N PRO A 44 4.95 -6.64 10.92
CA PRO A 44 6.19 -7.02 10.26
C PRO A 44 6.05 -8.25 9.35
N GLU A 45 5.24 -9.23 9.75
CA GLU A 45 4.99 -10.44 8.95
C GLU A 45 4.21 -10.11 7.68
N GLU A 46 3.22 -9.23 7.75
CA GLU A 46 2.51 -8.76 6.56
C GLU A 46 3.45 -7.98 5.62
N ILE A 47 4.38 -7.20 6.17
CA ILE A 47 5.41 -6.50 5.38
C ILE A 47 6.32 -7.51 4.66
N ASP A 48 6.76 -8.55 5.36
CA ASP A 48 7.58 -9.63 4.80
C ASP A 48 6.89 -10.37 3.65
N VAL A 49 5.58 -10.59 3.79
CA VAL A 49 4.75 -11.12 2.71
C VAL A 49 4.75 -10.15 1.53
N ILE A 50 4.48 -8.86 1.72
CA ILE A 50 4.42 -7.87 0.62
C ILE A 50 5.74 -7.77 -0.15
N VAL A 51 6.89 -7.80 0.53
CA VAL A 51 8.21 -7.66 -0.12
C VAL A 51 8.88 -9.01 -0.45
N GLY A 52 8.21 -10.11 -0.12
CA GLY A 52 8.70 -11.47 -0.28
C GLY A 52 9.00 -11.85 -1.73
N LYS A 53 9.83 -12.88 -1.89
CA LYS A 53 10.27 -13.42 -3.20
C LYS A 53 9.22 -14.30 -3.87
N ASP A 54 8.38 -14.95 -3.09
CA ASP A 54 7.27 -15.76 -3.63
C ASP A 54 6.16 -14.82 -4.09
N ARG A 55 6.12 -14.57 -5.40
CA ARG A 55 5.12 -13.69 -6.03
C ARG A 55 3.91 -14.46 -6.57
N GLU A 56 4.05 -15.78 -6.77
CA GLU A 56 2.99 -16.60 -7.36
C GLU A 56 1.93 -17.00 -6.34
N ALA A 57 2.34 -17.27 -5.09
CA ALA A 57 1.42 -17.63 -4.02
C ALA A 57 0.37 -16.55 -3.69
N PHE A 58 0.61 -15.30 -4.06
CA PHE A 58 -0.36 -14.22 -3.85
C PHE A 58 -1.64 -14.39 -4.67
N PHE A 59 -1.54 -14.95 -5.87
CA PHE A 59 -2.70 -15.09 -6.75
C PHE A 59 -3.66 -16.18 -6.27
N THR A 60 -3.15 -17.17 -5.53
CA THR A 60 -3.95 -18.27 -4.96
C THR A 60 -4.41 -17.98 -3.53
N ASN A 61 -3.51 -17.51 -2.66
CA ASN A 61 -3.80 -17.34 -1.23
C ASN A 61 -4.24 -15.91 -0.86
N GLY A 62 -3.93 -14.92 -1.70
CA GLY A 62 -4.06 -13.50 -1.34
C GLY A 62 -3.05 -13.09 -0.27
N LEU A 63 -3.31 -11.95 0.37
CA LEU A 63 -2.53 -11.45 1.50
C LEU A 63 -3.44 -10.71 2.48
N THR A 64 -2.90 -10.32 3.63
CA THR A 64 -3.59 -9.45 4.58
C THR A 64 -2.85 -8.13 4.76
N LEU A 65 -3.61 -7.05 4.97
CA LEU A 65 -3.10 -5.75 5.41
C LEU A 65 -3.88 -5.34 6.65
N GLY A 66 -3.22 -5.23 7.80
CA GLY A 66 -3.88 -4.87 9.05
C GLY A 66 -5.04 -5.82 9.38
N LYS A 67 -4.85 -7.13 9.14
CA LYS A 67 -5.87 -8.20 9.27
C LYS A 67 -6.99 -8.17 8.22
N LYS A 68 -7.05 -7.16 7.32
CA LYS A 68 -8.01 -7.15 6.21
C LYS A 68 -7.50 -8.04 5.08
N LYS A 69 -8.26 -9.06 4.70
CA LYS A 69 -7.94 -9.94 3.57
C LYS A 69 -8.00 -9.17 2.25
N CYS A 70 -7.06 -9.43 1.36
CA CYS A 70 -6.94 -8.82 0.05
C CYS A 70 -6.67 -9.87 -1.04
N SER A 71 -7.08 -9.58 -2.27
CA SER A 71 -6.69 -10.31 -3.49
C SER A 71 -5.77 -9.44 -4.33
N VAL A 72 -4.73 -10.05 -4.90
CA VAL A 72 -3.82 -9.37 -5.81
C VAL A 72 -4.43 -9.31 -7.21
N ILE A 73 -4.41 -8.11 -7.81
CA ILE A 73 -4.88 -7.86 -9.17
C ILE A 73 -3.68 -7.81 -10.11
N ARG A 74 -2.63 -7.08 -9.71
CA ARG A 74 -1.41 -6.90 -10.48
C ARG A 74 -0.23 -6.79 -9.55
N ASP A 75 0.89 -7.39 -9.94
CA ASP A 75 2.13 -7.32 -9.19
C ASP A 75 3.31 -6.96 -10.09
N SER A 76 3.77 -5.72 -9.94
CA SER A 76 5.00 -5.20 -10.54
C SER A 76 5.91 -4.62 -9.45
N LEU A 77 5.77 -5.05 -8.19
CA LEU A 77 6.44 -4.39 -7.05
C LEU A 77 7.97 -4.49 -7.14
N GLN A 78 8.47 -5.57 -7.76
CA GLN A 78 9.90 -5.81 -7.99
C GLN A 78 10.36 -5.45 -9.41
N ALA A 79 9.45 -5.02 -10.29
CA ALA A 79 9.79 -4.64 -11.65
C ALA A 79 10.36 -3.22 -11.71
N ASP A 80 11.53 -3.06 -12.31
CA ASP A 80 12.18 -1.77 -12.46
C ASP A 80 11.37 -0.85 -13.38
N GLY A 81 11.16 0.39 -12.94
CA GLY A 81 10.36 1.40 -13.63
C GLY A 81 8.86 1.37 -13.32
N ASP A 82 8.37 0.36 -12.62
CA ASP A 82 6.96 0.25 -12.20
C ASP A 82 6.84 0.32 -10.66
N TRP A 83 7.47 -0.60 -9.93
CA TRP A 83 7.50 -0.63 -8.46
C TRP A 83 6.13 -0.54 -7.79
N THR A 84 5.05 -0.94 -8.46
CA THR A 84 3.72 -0.92 -7.87
C THR A 84 3.03 -2.28 -7.86
N MET A 85 2.08 -2.43 -6.94
CA MET A 85 1.23 -3.59 -6.81
C MET A 85 -0.19 -3.11 -6.53
N ASP A 86 -1.15 -3.69 -7.24
CA ASP A 86 -2.56 -3.36 -7.09
C ASP A 86 -3.29 -4.55 -6.49
N ILE A 87 -4.03 -4.29 -5.42
CA ILE A 87 -4.81 -5.29 -4.70
C ILE A 87 -6.21 -4.75 -4.43
N ARG A 88 -7.11 -5.64 -4.04
CA ARG A 88 -8.47 -5.28 -3.64
C ARG A 88 -8.84 -5.98 -2.36
N THR A 89 -9.49 -5.28 -1.44
CA THR A 89 -9.97 -5.89 -0.20
C THR A 89 -11.05 -6.92 -0.50
N LYS A 90 -11.07 -8.00 0.29
CA LYS A 90 -12.11 -9.04 0.23
C LYS A 90 -13.20 -8.71 1.24
N SER A 91 -14.43 -8.94 0.80
CA SER A 91 -15.64 -8.85 1.61
C SER A 91 -15.94 -10.22 2.23
N GLN A 92 -16.37 -10.27 3.49
CA GLN A 92 -16.84 -11.51 4.12
C GLN A 92 -18.36 -11.57 4.28
N GLY A 93 -19.04 -10.43 4.27
CA GLY A 93 -20.47 -10.31 4.56
C GLY A 93 -21.22 -9.38 3.61
N GLY A 94 -20.66 -9.09 2.43
CA GLY A 94 -21.27 -8.18 1.46
C GLY A 94 -20.91 -6.71 1.70
N GLU A 95 -19.97 -6.41 2.61
CA GLU A 95 -19.46 -5.06 2.76
C GLU A 95 -18.73 -4.57 1.49
N PRO A 96 -18.68 -3.26 1.23
CA PRO A 96 -17.96 -2.72 0.09
C PRO A 96 -16.49 -3.15 0.07
N THR A 97 -15.98 -3.36 -1.14
CA THR A 97 -14.56 -3.66 -1.37
C THR A 97 -13.86 -2.44 -1.94
N TYR A 98 -12.58 -2.30 -1.60
CA TYR A 98 -11.80 -1.12 -1.89
C TYR A 98 -10.54 -1.51 -2.66
N ASN A 99 -10.21 -0.71 -3.66
CA ASN A 99 -8.94 -0.82 -4.36
C ASN A 99 -7.84 -0.27 -3.46
N VAL A 100 -6.70 -0.93 -3.47
CA VAL A 100 -5.49 -0.54 -2.75
C VAL A 100 -4.33 -0.62 -3.72
N SER A 101 -3.50 0.42 -3.72
CA SER A 101 -2.24 0.42 -4.47
C SER A 101 -1.07 0.57 -3.50
N ILE A 102 -0.04 -0.23 -3.73
CA ILE A 102 1.21 -0.23 -2.99
C ILE A 102 2.31 0.23 -3.93
N GLY A 103 3.05 1.26 -3.56
CA GLY A 103 4.25 1.72 -4.26
C GLY A 103 5.49 1.41 -3.43
N ARG A 104 6.54 0.89 -4.05
CA ARG A 104 7.79 0.53 -3.37
C ARG A 104 8.89 1.55 -3.66
N ALA A 105 9.37 2.20 -2.61
CA ALA A 105 10.59 3.00 -2.65
C ALA A 105 11.83 2.17 -2.21
N GLY A 106 12.97 2.80 -1.94
CA GLY A 106 14.21 2.13 -1.59
C GLY A 106 14.20 1.44 -0.21
N LYS A 107 13.47 1.99 0.76
CA LYS A 107 13.37 1.58 2.16
C LYS A 107 11.94 1.61 2.69
N VAL A 108 11.03 2.28 2.00
CA VAL A 108 9.61 2.41 2.39
C VAL A 108 8.63 1.89 1.33
N LEU A 109 7.46 1.49 1.80
CA LEU A 109 6.26 1.22 1.02
C LEU A 109 5.28 2.38 1.23
N VAL A 110 4.65 2.81 0.15
CA VAL A 110 3.56 3.76 0.13
C VAL A 110 2.28 2.99 -0.12
N LEU A 111 1.34 3.05 0.82
CA LEU A 111 0.05 2.37 0.69
C LEU A 111 -1.06 3.42 0.61
N VAL A 112 -1.99 3.22 -0.33
CA VAL A 112 -3.20 4.04 -0.46
C VAL A 112 -4.41 3.14 -0.69
N MET A 113 -5.49 3.39 0.05
CA MET A 113 -6.79 2.74 -0.12
C MET A 113 -7.79 3.77 -0.60
N GLY A 114 -8.42 3.52 -1.74
CA GLY A 114 -9.45 4.42 -2.28
C GLY A 114 -10.76 4.30 -1.52
N LYS A 115 -11.56 5.37 -1.50
CA LYS A 115 -12.97 5.32 -1.10
C LYS A 115 -13.78 4.40 -2.01
N GLU A 116 -15.01 4.12 -1.61
CA GLU A 116 -15.94 3.35 -2.45
C GLU A 116 -16.08 3.96 -3.85
N GLY A 117 -16.01 3.13 -4.88
CA GLY A 117 -16.10 3.55 -6.29
C GLY A 117 -14.82 4.13 -6.90
N ILE A 118 -13.76 4.38 -6.12
CA ILE A 118 -12.51 4.93 -6.65
C ILE A 118 -11.75 3.87 -7.47
N HIS A 119 -11.38 4.24 -8.69
CA HIS A 119 -10.73 3.34 -9.64
C HIS A 119 -9.26 3.07 -9.27
N GLY A 120 -8.82 1.82 -9.40
CA GLY A 120 -7.46 1.39 -9.06
C GLY A 120 -6.36 2.13 -9.80
N GLY A 121 -6.55 2.47 -11.09
CA GLY A 121 -5.56 3.23 -11.86
C GLY A 121 -5.23 4.61 -11.29
N GLN A 122 -6.20 5.28 -10.66
CA GLN A 122 -5.96 6.58 -9.99
C GLN A 122 -5.08 6.40 -8.76
N LEU A 123 -5.37 5.38 -7.94
CA LEU A 123 -4.58 5.05 -6.75
C LEU A 123 -3.18 4.59 -7.11
N ASN A 124 -3.06 3.81 -8.18
CA ASN A 124 -1.79 3.31 -8.67
C ASN A 124 -0.85 4.45 -9.05
N LYS A 125 -1.34 5.39 -9.87
CA LYS A 125 -0.58 6.59 -10.25
C LYS A 125 -0.15 7.40 -9.02
N LYS A 126 -1.01 7.52 -8.03
CA LYS A 126 -0.71 8.22 -6.77
C LYS A 126 0.40 7.53 -5.98
N ALA A 127 0.28 6.21 -5.77
CA ALA A 127 1.28 5.40 -5.07
C ALA A 127 2.64 5.43 -5.79
N PHE A 128 2.63 5.27 -7.12
CA PHE A 128 3.82 5.36 -7.97
C PHE A 128 4.53 6.71 -7.83
N THR A 129 3.78 7.82 -7.99
CA THR A 129 4.36 9.17 -7.96
C THR A 129 5.03 9.46 -6.62
N MET A 130 4.40 9.07 -5.52
CA MET A 130 4.98 9.23 -4.18
C MET A 130 6.19 8.31 -3.98
N ALA A 131 6.12 7.05 -4.43
CA ALA A 131 7.25 6.13 -4.33
C ALA A 131 8.47 6.59 -5.16
N ASP A 132 8.27 7.08 -6.39
CA ASP A 132 9.34 7.64 -7.22
C ASP A 132 9.97 8.88 -6.57
N TYR A 133 9.15 9.77 -6.00
CA TYR A 133 9.64 10.91 -5.22
C TYR A 133 10.52 10.46 -4.05
N LEU A 134 10.05 9.50 -3.23
CA LEU A 134 10.78 9.01 -2.06
C LEU A 134 12.09 8.31 -2.46
N ARG A 135 12.09 7.56 -3.57
CA ARG A 135 13.31 6.96 -4.15
C ARG A 135 14.34 8.03 -4.49
N ARG A 136 13.94 9.09 -5.19
CA ARG A 136 14.83 10.20 -5.55
C ARG A 136 15.34 10.95 -4.32
N ALA A 137 14.58 10.95 -3.24
CA ALA A 137 14.97 11.52 -1.95
C ALA A 137 15.87 10.59 -1.10
N GLY A 138 16.18 9.38 -1.57
CA GLY A 138 17.06 8.42 -0.88
C GLY A 138 16.35 7.49 0.11
N TYR A 139 15.02 7.41 0.05
CA TYR A 139 14.16 6.56 0.87
C TYR A 139 13.54 5.41 0.08
#